data_AF-T1GPU3-F1
#
_entry.id   AF-T1GPU3-F1
#
_cell.length_a   1.000
_cell.length_b   1.000
_cell.length_c   1.000
_cell.angle_alpha   90.00
_cell.angle_beta   90.00
_cell.angle_gamma   90.00
#
_symmetry.space_group_name_H-M   'P 1'
#
loop_
_entity.id
_entity.type
_entity.pdbx_description
1 polymer ?
#
loop_
_entity_poly.entity_id
_entity_poly.type
_entity_poly.pdbx_seq_one_letter_code
_entity_poly.pdbx_strand_id
1 'polypeptide(L)'
;MKKRKVTVNVSVNGVRVLLKKRRRKKKERKNDEDTEEIELMNHPIYRIFYVSHDCSDLKIFSFIARDPSSDTFKCSVFKSNKKVSFDIV
;
A
#
# COMPACT_ATOMS: atom_id res chain seq x y z
N MET A 1 5.81 12.38 12.73
CA MET A 1 5.61 10.91 12.67
C MET A 1 6.57 10.29 11.65
N LYS A 2 7.19 9.13 11.94
CA LYS A 2 8.09 8.44 10.98
C LYS A 2 7.26 7.70 9.92
N LYS A 3 7.50 8.00 8.63
CA LYS A 3 6.88 7.29 7.50
C LYS A 3 7.44 5.86 7.41
N ARG A 4 6.57 4.87 7.19
CA ARG A 4 6.97 3.46 7.00
C ARG A 4 7.08 3.15 5.52
N LYS A 5 8.13 2.42 5.12
CA LYS A 5 8.26 1.92 3.74
C LYS A 5 7.34 0.71 3.59
N VAL A 6 6.37 0.82 2.69
CA VAL A 6 5.36 -0.19 2.41
C VAL A 6 5.33 -0.51 0.92
N THR A 7 4.73 -1.65 0.58
CA THR A 7 4.31 -2.00 -0.77
C THR A 7 2.79 -1.82 -0.84
N VAL A 8 2.31 -1.15 -1.89
CA VAL A 8 0.86 -1.00 -2.14
C VAL A 8 0.54 -1.77 -3.41
N ASN A 9 -0.34 -2.76 -3.29
CA ASN A 9 -0.83 -3.57 -4.40
C ASN A 9 -2.27 -3.16 -4.71
N VAL A 10 -2.53 -2.80 -5.96
CA VAL A 10 -3.85 -2.40 -6.46
C VAL A 10 -4.28 -3.41 -7.51
N SER A 11 -5.49 -3.94 -7.39
CA SER A 11 -6.09 -4.86 -8.36
C SER A 11 -7.60 -4.72 -8.39
N VAL A 12 -8.27 -5.49 -9.26
CA VAL A 12 -9.74 -5.57 -9.32
C VAL A 12 -10.36 -6.05 -8.00
N ASN A 13 -9.61 -6.75 -7.16
CA ASN A 13 -10.09 -7.20 -5.84
C ASN A 13 -10.04 -6.07 -4.80
N GLY A 14 -9.21 -5.04 -5.00
CA GLY A 14 -9.07 -3.91 -4.09
C GLY A 14 -7.63 -3.45 -3.89
N VAL A 15 -7.41 -2.79 -2.76
CA VAL A 15 -6.11 -2.22 -2.36
C VAL A 15 -5.57 -2.92 -1.13
N ARG A 16 -4.35 -3.46 -1.24
CA ARG A 16 -3.63 -4.11 -0.14
C ARG A 16 -2.34 -3.37 0.15
N VAL A 17 -2.05 -3.17 1.44
CA VAL A 17 -0.84 -2.48 1.91
C VAL A 17 -0.02 -3.44 2.77
N LEU A 18 1.23 -3.66 2.38
CA LEU A 18 2.10 -4.69 2.93
C LEU A 18 3.38 -4.05 3.49
N LEU A 19 3.85 -4.56 4.62
CA LEU A 19 5.15 -4.23 5.19
C LEU A 19 6.13 -5.38 4.91
N LYS A 20 7.26 -5.05 4.28
CA LYS A 20 8.33 -6.04 4.08
C LYS A 20 9.11 -6.22 5.38
N LYS A 21 9.10 -7.41 5.98
CA LYS A 21 10.03 -7.71 7.09
C LYS A 21 11.46 -7.64 6.56
N ARG A 22 12.34 -6.94 7.29
CA ARG A 22 13.78 -7.02 7.05
C ARG A 22 14.26 -8.38 7.58
N ARG A 23 14.94 -9.15 6.72
CA ARG A 23 15.67 -10.36 7.13
C ARG A 23 16.55 -10.02 8.33
N ARG A 24 16.28 -10.65 9.49
CA ARG A 24 17.27 -10.70 10.57
C ARG A 24 18.39 -11.59 10.02
N LYS A 25 19.58 -11.03 9.80
CA LYS A 25 20.78 -11.80 9.44
C LYS A 25 21.12 -12.75 10.61
N LYS A 26 20.45 -13.90 10.71
CA LYS A 26 20.90 -15.01 11.54
C LYS A 26 20.44 -16.33 10.95
N LYS A 27 21.46 -17.07 10.50
CA LYS A 27 21.52 -18.52 10.32
C LYS A 27 20.80 -19.15 9.12
N GLU A 28 21.63 -19.42 8.11
CA GLU A 28 21.76 -20.68 7.35
C GLU A 28 20.50 -21.49 7.01
N ARG A 29 20.33 -21.66 5.68
CA ARG A 29 19.68 -22.78 4.98
C ARG A 29 18.20 -23.05 5.31
N LYS A 30 17.31 -22.51 4.47
CA LYS A 30 16.36 -23.27 3.61
C LYS A 30 15.33 -22.30 2.98
N ASN A 31 15.14 -22.45 1.67
CA ASN A 31 14.06 -21.96 0.79
C ASN A 31 13.90 -20.44 0.59
N ASP A 32 13.89 -20.03 -0.67
CA ASP A 32 13.74 -18.64 -1.15
C ASP A 32 12.32 -18.05 -0.96
N GLU A 33 11.43 -18.72 -0.22
CA GLU A 33 10.01 -18.37 -0.12
C GLU A 33 9.61 -17.59 1.15
N ASP A 34 10.45 -17.54 2.19
CA ASP A 34 10.13 -16.84 3.45
C ASP A 34 10.45 -15.33 3.42
N THR A 35 9.89 -14.62 2.44
CA THR A 35 9.68 -13.18 2.61
C THR A 35 8.35 -12.99 3.31
N GLU A 36 8.34 -13.07 4.65
CA GLU A 36 7.15 -12.75 5.43
C GLU A 36 6.73 -11.28 5.21
N GLU A 37 5.69 -11.09 4.42
CA GLU A 37 5.00 -9.81 4.26
C GLU A 37 3.89 -9.69 5.31
N ILE A 38 3.86 -8.58 6.04
CA ILE A 38 2.80 -8.30 7.00
C ILE A 38 1.76 -7.43 6.33
N GLU A 39 0.52 -7.90 6.24
CA GLU A 39 -0.60 -7.09 5.77
C GLU A 39 -0.97 -6.05 6.83
N LEU A 40 -0.87 -4.77 6.44
CA LEU A 40 -1.25 -3.64 7.28
C LEU A 40 -2.69 -3.21 7.02
N MET A 41 -3.12 -3.29 5.75
CA MET A 41 -4.44 -2.85 5.30
C MET A 41 -4.91 -3.69 4.12
N ASN A 42 -6.22 -3.94 4.09
CA ASN A 42 -6.89 -4.66 3.02
C ASN A 42 -8.29 -4.09 2.85
N HIS A 43 -8.47 -3.30 1.81
CA HIS A 43 -9.75 -2.70 1.46
C HIS A 43 -10.23 -3.28 0.14
N PRO A 44 -11.37 -4.00 0.12
CA PRO A 44 -11.93 -4.51 -1.12
C PRO A 44 -12.41 -3.35 -1.99
N ILE A 45 -12.42 -3.55 -3.32
CA ILE A 45 -12.64 -2.47 -4.29
C ILE A 45 -13.93 -1.69 -4.04
N TYR A 46 -15.02 -2.38 -3.67
CA TYR A 46 -16.33 -1.77 -3.41
C TYR A 46 -16.37 -0.86 -2.17
N ARG A 47 -15.32 -0.86 -1.33
CA ARG A 47 -15.20 0.05 -0.17
C ARG A 47 -14.31 1.26 -0.44
N ILE A 48 -13.62 1.29 -1.59
CA ILE A 48 -12.84 2.45 -2.00
C ILE A 48 -13.81 3.48 -2.56
N PHE A 49 -13.94 4.61 -1.88
CA PHE A 49 -14.87 5.67 -2.24
C PHE A 49 -14.27 6.65 -3.24
N TYR A 50 -12.96 6.92 -3.10
CA TYR A 50 -12.26 7.90 -3.93
C TYR A 50 -10.79 7.51 -4.07
N VAL A 51 -10.21 7.81 -5.23
CA VAL A 51 -8.78 7.64 -5.55
C VAL A 51 -8.28 8.90 -6.24
N SER A 52 -7.07 9.35 -5.89
CA SER A 52 -6.50 10.54 -6.52
C SER A 52 -4.98 10.60 -6.43
N HIS A 53 -4.42 11.51 -7.21
CA HIS A 53 -3.06 12.01 -7.06
C HIS A 53 -3.07 13.41 -6.44
N ASP A 54 -1.97 13.79 -5.81
CA ASP A 54 -1.78 15.18 -5.35
C ASP A 54 -1.60 16.12 -6.55
N CYS A 55 -2.16 17.32 -6.47
CA CYS A 55 -2.12 18.29 -7.55
C CYS A 55 -0.71 18.86 -7.82
N SER A 56 0.17 18.84 -6.81
CA SER A 56 1.53 19.38 -6.89
C SER A 56 2.59 18.29 -7.03
N ASP A 57 2.29 17.04 -6.64
CA ASP A 57 3.21 15.91 -6.73
C ASP A 57 2.50 14.60 -7.16
N LEU A 58 2.53 14.29 -8.45
CA LEU A 58 1.93 13.07 -9.02
C LEU A 58 2.50 11.75 -8.45
N LYS A 59 3.64 11.79 -7.73
CA LYS A 59 4.16 10.60 -7.01
C LYS A 59 3.38 10.32 -5.73
N ILE A 60 2.57 11.26 -5.27
CA ILE A 60 1.68 11.08 -4.14
C ILE A 60 0.38 10.49 -4.68
N PHE A 61 0.05 9.31 -4.17
CA PHE A 61 -1.19 8.59 -4.44
C PHE A 61 -1.98 8.52 -3.13
N SER A 62 -3.28 8.73 -3.21
CA SER A 62 -4.17 8.59 -2.07
C SER A 62 -5.46 7.87 -2.44
N PHE A 63 -6.04 7.21 -1.45
CA PHE A 63 -7.39 6.69 -1.54
C PHE A 63 -8.15 6.93 -0.24
N ILE A 64 -9.48 7.06 -0.36
CA ILE A 64 -10.41 7.17 0.76
C ILE A 64 -11.24 5.90 0.80
N ALA A 65 -11.28 5.24 1.95
CA ALA A 65 -12.09 4.05 2.18
C ALA A 65 -12.88 4.17 3.49
N ARG A 66 -14.05 3.54 3.55
CA ARG A 66 -14.84 3.43 4.78
C ARG A 66 -14.19 2.37 5.69
N ASP A 67 -13.94 2.73 6.94
CA ASP A 67 -13.36 1.86 7.96
C ASP A 67 -14.46 0.97 8.58
N PRO A 68 -14.34 -0.37 8.50
CA PRO A 68 -15.41 -1.27 8.93
C PRO A 68 -15.66 -1.28 10.44
N SER A 69 -14.71 -0.81 11.27
CA SER A 69 -14.83 -0.83 12.73
C SER A 69 -15.35 0.47 13.34
N SER A 70 -15.22 1.61 12.65
CA SER A 70 -15.53 2.93 13.22
C SER A 70 -16.54 3.75 12.44
N ASP A 71 -17.05 3.21 11.33
CA ASP A 71 -17.95 3.89 10.42
C ASP A 71 -17.45 5.25 9.88
N THR A 72 -16.14 5.46 9.92
CA THR A 72 -15.50 6.68 9.44
C THR A 72 -14.83 6.47 8.10
N PHE A 73 -14.69 7.54 7.32
CA PHE A 73 -13.86 7.53 6.11
C PHE A 73 -12.41 7.85 6.47
N LYS A 74 -11.48 7.01 6.01
CA LYS A 74 -10.03 7.19 6.22
C LYS A 74 -9.33 7.44 4.89
N CYS A 75 -8.58 8.54 4.83
CA CYS A 75 -7.70 8.87 3.71
C CYS A 75 -6.30 8.29 3.97
N SER A 76 -5.83 7.45 3.06
CA SER A 76 -4.49 6.84 3.12
C SER A 76 -3.60 7.45 2.05
N VAL A 77 -2.49 8.05 2.45
CA VAL A 77 -1.60 8.83 1.57
C VAL A 77 -0.23 8.16 1.47
N PHE A 78 0.19 7.87 0.24
CA PHE A 78 1.44 7.19 -0.08
C PHE A 78 2.27 8.05 -1.03
N LYS A 79 3.60 8.01 -0.88
CA LYS A 79 4.53 8.68 -1.80
C LYS A 79 5.47 7.66 -2.41
N SER A 80 5.49 7.58 -3.74
CA SER A 80 6.43 6.74 -4.47
C SER A 80 7.82 7.37 -4.54
N ASN A 81 8.85 6.53 -4.44
CA ASN A 81 10.24 6.94 -4.67
C ASN A 81 10.65 6.82 -6.15
N LYS A 82 9.93 6.03 -6.95
CA LYS A 82 10.22 5.84 -8.38
C LYS A 82 9.55 6.97 -9.19
N LYS A 83 10.12 7.29 -10.35
CA LYS A 83 9.39 8.08 -11.36
C LYS A 83 8.16 7.27 -11.79
N VAL A 84 7.00 7.92 -11.85
CA VAL A 84 5.76 7.30 -12.31
C VAL A 84 5.60 7.70 -13.77
N SER A 85 5.54 6.74 -14.68
CA SER A 85 5.09 6.92 -16.06
C SER A 85 3.66 6.37 -16.11
N PHE A 86 2.70 7.22 -16.42
CA PHE A 86 1.33 6.80 -16.66
C PHE A 86 1.13 6.78 -18.17
N ASP A 87 1.06 5.60 -18.76
CA ASP A 87 0.47 5.42 -20.08
C ASP A 87 -1.02 5.14 -19.83
N ILE A 88 -1.86 6.12 -20.14
CA ILE A 88 -3.31 5.90 -20.23
C ILE A 88 -3.53 5.20 -21.57
N VAL A 89 -3.98 3.94 -21.53
CA VAL A 89 -4.48 3.22 -22.72
C VAL A 89 -5.88 3.70 -23.04
#